data_AF-A0A8T3QQS2-F1
#
_entry.id   AF-A0A8T3QQS2-F1
#
_cell.length_a   1.000
_cell.length_b   1.000
_cell.length_c   1.000
_cell.angle_alpha   90.00
_cell.angle_beta   90.00
_cell.angle_gamma   90.00
#
_symmetry.space_group_name_H-M   'P 1'
#
loop_
_entity.id
_entity.type
_entity.pdbx_description
1 polymer ?
#
loop_
_entity_poly.entity_id
_entity_poly.type
_entity_poly.pdbx_seq_one_letter_code
_entity_poly.pdbx_strand_id
1 'polypeptide(L)'
;MIRDAVLHLNNEQPMRADLFEVPTAADVGLRCTNLRTMNGKRPIFVDDSTAVFFFPYLHVRFVEIPPSSLVGSDLPLPLPTAVGAVPGSPVDPEPELDLEIDEDFLRRIREV
;
A
#
# COMPACT_ATOMS: atom_id res chain seq x y z
N MET A 1 6.02 -12.56 -8.07
CA MET A 1 5.08 -11.60 -8.68
C MET A 1 4.37 -10.86 -7.56
N ILE A 2 4.23 -9.54 -7.67
CA ILE A 2 3.62 -8.67 -6.67
C ILE A 2 2.17 -8.43 -7.09
N ARG A 3 1.20 -8.71 -6.22
CA ARG A 3 -0.22 -8.65 -6.56
C ARG A 3 -0.86 -7.36 -6.08
N ASP A 4 -1.83 -6.82 -6.80
CA ASP A 4 -2.63 -5.68 -6.34
C ASP A 4 -1.80 -4.42 -5.98
N ALA A 5 -0.71 -4.15 -6.71
CA ALA A 5 -0.03 -2.86 -6.63
C ALA A 5 -0.95 -1.75 -7.16
N VAL A 6 -0.93 -0.58 -6.54
CA VAL A 6 -1.75 0.56 -6.96
C VAL A 6 -0.91 1.55 -7.73
N LEU A 7 -1.30 1.79 -8.98
CA LEU A 7 -0.68 2.75 -9.90
C LEU A 7 -1.41 4.09 -9.75
N HIS A 8 -0.68 5.10 -9.26
CA HIS A 8 -1.16 6.47 -9.26
C HIS A 8 -0.62 7.18 -10.50
N LEU A 9 -1.49 7.41 -11.47
CA LEU A 9 -1.13 8.04 -12.73
C LEU A 9 -1.39 9.56 -12.71
N ASN A 10 -0.70 10.28 -13.58
CA ASN A 10 -0.89 11.72 -13.75
C ASN A 10 -2.27 12.02 -14.33
N ASN A 11 -3.05 12.83 -13.62
CA ASN A 11 -4.38 13.32 -14.03
C ASN A 11 -5.42 12.22 -14.29
N GLU A 12 -5.19 11.03 -13.74
CA GLU A 12 -6.05 9.86 -13.91
C GLU A 12 -6.39 9.25 -12.55
N GLN A 13 -7.50 8.49 -12.50
CA GLN A 13 -7.88 7.76 -11.30
C GLN A 13 -6.89 6.61 -11.04
N PRO A 14 -6.62 6.26 -9.76
CA PRO A 14 -5.76 5.13 -9.43
C PRO A 14 -6.29 3.81 -10.00
N MET A 15 -5.37 2.91 -10.34
CA MET A 15 -5.67 1.58 -10.85
C MET A 15 -4.86 0.52 -10.12
N ARG A 16 -5.37 -0.70 -10.07
CA ARG A 16 -4.64 -1.86 -9.56
C ARG A 16 -4.02 -2.65 -10.70
N ALA A 17 -2.83 -3.18 -10.48
CA ALA A 17 -2.17 -4.10 -11.40
C ALA A 17 -1.28 -5.06 -10.63
N ASP A 18 -0.87 -6.14 -11.30
CA ASP A 18 0.10 -7.07 -10.75
C ASP A 18 1.46 -6.79 -11.43
N LEU A 19 2.52 -6.66 -10.62
CA LEU A 19 3.88 -6.41 -11.09
C LEU A 19 4.66 -7.71 -11.17
N PHE A 20 5.49 -7.85 -12.19
CA PHE A 20 6.37 -9.01 -12.32
C PHE A 20 7.44 -9.05 -11.21
N GLU A 21 7.99 -7.88 -10.90
CA GLU A 21 9.08 -7.63 -9.96
C GLU A 21 8.95 -6.23 -9.32
N VAL A 22 9.77 -5.92 -8.31
CA VAL A 22 9.84 -4.56 -7.77
C VAL A 22 10.47 -3.64 -8.81
N PRO A 23 9.88 -2.48 -9.08
CA PRO A 23 10.49 -1.50 -9.96
C PRO A 23 11.78 -0.94 -9.35
N THR A 24 12.81 -0.78 -10.18
CA THR A 24 14.13 -0.28 -9.81
C THR A 24 14.35 1.13 -10.37
N ALA A 25 15.35 1.84 -9.83
CA ALA A 25 15.71 3.16 -10.32
C ALA A 25 16.26 3.16 -11.77
N ALA A 26 16.62 1.99 -12.31
CA ALA A 26 17.12 1.85 -13.69
C ALA A 26 16.00 1.67 -14.73
N ASP A 27 14.76 1.44 -14.28
CA ASP A 27 13.63 1.22 -15.18
C ASP A 27 13.21 2.52 -15.88
N VAL A 28 12.80 2.38 -17.14
CA VAL A 28 12.26 3.50 -17.95
C VAL A 28 10.73 3.57 -17.92
N GLY A 29 10.10 2.59 -17.29
CA GLY A 29 8.65 2.49 -17.16
C GLY A 29 8.24 1.29 -16.32
N LEU A 30 6.97 1.26 -15.94
CA LEU A 30 6.37 0.19 -15.16
C LEU A 30 5.77 -0.87 -16.07
N ARG A 31 6.28 -2.09 -15.98
CA ARG A 31 5.70 -3.27 -16.63
C ARG A 31 4.78 -4.01 -15.65
N CYS A 32 3.52 -4.19 -16.03
CA CYS A 32 2.53 -4.87 -15.21
C CYS A 32 1.55 -5.71 -16.04
N THR A 33 0.67 -6.45 -15.39
CA THR A 33 -0.42 -7.21 -16.03
C THR A 33 -1.69 -7.11 -15.17
N ASN A 34 -2.80 -7.67 -15.64
CA ASN A 34 -4.05 -7.74 -14.90
C ASN A 34 -4.53 -6.34 -14.46
N LEU A 35 -4.60 -5.38 -15.39
CA LEU A 35 -5.00 -4.01 -15.06
C LEU A 35 -6.49 -3.96 -14.65
N ARG A 36 -6.76 -3.35 -13.50
CA ARG A 36 -8.07 -3.28 -12.86
C ARG A 36 -8.32 -1.87 -12.34
N THR A 37 -9.56 -1.40 -12.39
CA THR A 37 -9.99 -0.23 -11.62
C THR A 37 -9.98 -0.56 -10.12
N MET A 38 -10.11 0.44 -9.25
CA MET A 38 -10.09 0.21 -7.78
C MET A 38 -11.19 -0.72 -7.26
N ASN A 39 -12.29 -0.90 -8.01
CA ASN A 39 -13.34 -1.85 -7.68
C ASN A 39 -13.07 -3.28 -8.20
N GLY A 40 -11.89 -3.53 -8.77
CA GLY A 40 -11.47 -4.82 -9.31
C GLY A 40 -11.93 -5.11 -10.74
N LYS A 41 -12.75 -4.26 -11.37
CA LYS A 41 -13.21 -4.47 -12.75
C LYS A 41 -12.17 -4.03 -13.77
N ARG A 42 -12.14 -4.71 -14.91
CA ARG A 42 -11.35 -4.33 -16.08
C ARG A 42 -11.72 -2.91 -16.54
N PRO A 43 -10.76 -1.99 -16.75
CA PRO A 43 -11.04 -0.68 -17.32
C PRO A 43 -11.65 -0.78 -18.73
N ILE A 44 -12.49 0.18 -19.11
CA ILE A 44 -13.21 0.16 -20.40
C ILE A 44 -12.27 0.22 -21.62
N PHE A 45 -11.11 0.85 -21.46
CA PHE A 45 -10.09 0.99 -22.51
C PHE A 45 -9.15 -0.23 -22.59
N VAL A 46 -9.34 -1.24 -21.74
CA VAL A 46 -8.57 -2.49 -21.77
C VAL A 46 -9.39 -3.57 -22.44
N ASP A 47 -8.86 -4.12 -23.53
CA ASP A 47 -9.51 -5.19 -24.29
C ASP A 47 -9.20 -6.60 -23.72
N ASP A 48 -7.97 -6.84 -23.28
CA ASP A 48 -7.57 -8.09 -22.64
C ASP A 48 -6.87 -7.80 -21.30
N SER A 49 -7.48 -8.23 -20.19
CA SER A 49 -6.88 -8.04 -18.86
C SER A 49 -5.62 -8.87 -18.65
N THR A 50 -5.42 -9.94 -19.42
CA THR A 50 -4.23 -10.80 -19.32
C THR A 50 -3.02 -10.24 -20.08
N ALA A 51 -3.21 -9.15 -20.83
CA ALA A 51 -2.12 -8.49 -21.53
C ALA A 51 -1.02 -7.97 -20.60
N VAL A 52 0.14 -7.69 -21.18
CA VAL A 52 1.21 -6.93 -20.53
C VAL A 52 1.00 -5.46 -20.83
N PHE A 53 0.92 -4.65 -19.78
CA PHE A 53 0.80 -3.20 -19.87
C PHE A 53 2.15 -2.58 -19.53
N PHE A 54 2.47 -1.48 -20.21
CA PHE A 54 3.68 -0.72 -19.99
C PHE A 54 3.31 0.75 -19.80
N PHE A 55 3.65 1.30 -18.63
CA PHE A 55 3.42 2.70 -18.30
C PHE A 55 4.75 3.45 -18.22
N PRO A 56 5.04 4.41 -19.11
CA PRO A 56 6.20 5.26 -18.97
C PRO A 56 6.16 6.00 -17.62
N TYR A 57 7.30 6.08 -16.91
CA TYR A 57 7.34 6.73 -15.59
C TYR A 57 6.96 8.21 -15.63
N LEU A 58 7.11 8.88 -16.77
CA LEU A 58 6.62 10.24 -16.97
C LEU A 58 5.10 10.38 -16.65
N HIS A 59 4.33 9.31 -16.82
CA HIS A 59 2.89 9.29 -16.55
C HIS A 59 2.54 8.71 -15.17
N VAL A 60 3.51 8.17 -14.43
CA VAL A 60 3.30 7.58 -13.11
C VAL A 60 3.73 8.59 -12.05
N ARG A 61 2.84 8.95 -11.12
CA ARG A 61 3.16 9.80 -9.96
C ARG A 61 3.94 9.01 -8.92
N PHE A 62 3.39 7.86 -8.54
CA PHE A 62 4.04 6.89 -7.67
C PHE A 62 3.32 5.53 -7.80
N VAL A 63 3.96 4.51 -7.26
CA VAL A 63 3.40 3.15 -7.16
C VAL A 63 3.30 2.81 -5.67
N GLU A 64 2.11 2.41 -5.24
CA GLU A 64 1.89 1.88 -3.89
C GLU A 64 1.96 0.35 -3.93
N ILE A 65 2.76 -0.24 -3.06
CA ILE A 65 2.85 -1.69 -2.90
C ILE A 65 2.50 -2.02 -1.44
N PRO A 66 1.24 -2.42 -1.15
CA PRO A 66 0.83 -2.82 0.18
C PRO A 66 1.64 -4.02 0.71
N PRO A 67 1.82 -4.17 2.03
CA PRO A 67 2.50 -5.34 2.60
C PRO A 67 1.87 -6.68 2.18
N SER A 68 0.55 -6.73 2.05
CA SER A 68 -0.18 -7.92 1.58
C SER A 68 0.16 -8.30 0.13
N SER A 69 0.56 -7.33 -0.70
CA SER A 69 0.96 -7.52 -2.10
C SER A 69 2.31 -8.21 -2.25
N LEU A 70 3.14 -8.16 -1.20
CA LEU A 70 4.48 -8.75 -1.15
C LEU A 70 4.47 -10.21 -0.66
N VAL A 71 3.32 -10.74 -0.23
CA VAL A 71 3.20 -12.13 0.23
C VAL A 71 3.55 -13.08 -0.92
N GLY A 72 4.65 -13.84 -0.76
CA GLY A 72 5.17 -14.74 -1.80
C GLY A 72 6.10 -14.08 -2.83
N SER A 73 6.57 -12.86 -2.57
CA SER A 73 7.66 -12.22 -3.31
C SER A 73 8.98 -12.32 -2.54
N ASP A 74 10.10 -12.59 -3.24
CA ASP A 74 11.44 -12.76 -2.64
C ASP A 74 12.12 -11.42 -2.27
N LEU A 75 11.34 -10.39 -1.93
CA LEU A 75 11.88 -9.05 -1.73
C LEU A 75 12.39 -8.87 -0.30
N PRO A 76 13.65 -8.40 -0.12
CA PRO A 76 14.17 -8.02 1.17
C PRO A 76 13.72 -6.58 1.48
N LEU A 77 12.42 -6.33 1.47
CA LEU A 77 11.89 -5.09 2.04
C LEU A 77 11.83 -5.29 3.56
N PRO A 78 12.15 -4.27 4.37
CA PRO A 78 11.80 -4.29 5.78
C PRO A 78 10.27 -4.30 5.85
N LEU A 79 9.67 -5.49 5.84
CA LEU A 79 8.26 -5.65 6.11
C LEU A 79 8.09 -5.18 7.56
N PRO A 80 7.28 -4.15 7.84
CA PRO A 80 6.90 -3.90 9.22
C PRO A 80 6.25 -5.20 9.71
N THR A 81 6.91 -5.88 10.64
CA THR A 81 6.31 -7.00 11.37
C THR A 81 5.01 -6.46 11.93
N ALA A 82 3.90 -6.96 11.40
CA ALA A 82 2.57 -6.54 11.79
C ALA A 82 2.42 -6.72 13.31
N VAL A 83 2.49 -5.62 14.06
CA VAL A 83 1.86 -5.57 15.37
C VAL A 83 0.37 -5.39 15.07
N GLY A 84 -0.32 -6.52 14.99
CA GLY A 84 -1.78 -6.68 15.11
C GLY A 84 -2.66 -5.72 14.32
N ALA A 85 -3.09 -6.12 13.11
CA ALA A 85 -4.34 -5.61 12.55
C ALA A 85 -5.00 -6.68 11.67
N VAL A 86 -5.78 -7.54 12.31
CA VAL A 86 -6.76 -8.39 11.63
C VAL A 86 -8.07 -7.61 11.61
N PRO A 87 -8.63 -7.22 10.45
CA PRO A 87 -9.94 -6.58 10.43
C PRO A 87 -11.01 -7.66 10.66
N GLY A 88 -11.62 -7.67 11.84
CA GLY A 88 -12.85 -8.42 12.10
C GLY A 88 -12.81 -9.50 13.19
N SER A 89 -11.72 -9.67 13.94
CA SER A 89 -11.78 -10.48 15.17
C SER A 89 -12.34 -9.63 16.33
N PRO A 90 -13.23 -10.17 17.18
CA PRO A 90 -13.66 -9.46 18.38
C PRO A 90 -12.44 -9.30 19.27
N VAL A 91 -12.04 -8.05 19.49
CA VAL A 91 -10.97 -7.68 20.41
C VAL A 91 -11.54 -7.91 21.81
N ASP A 92 -11.02 -8.92 22.51
CA ASP A 92 -11.18 -8.98 23.96
C ASP A 92 -10.65 -7.66 24.53
N PRO A 93 -11.42 -6.95 25.39
CA PRO A 93 -10.98 -5.65 25.89
C PRO A 93 -9.68 -5.82 26.67
N GLU A 94 -8.61 -5.20 26.18
CA GLU A 94 -7.38 -5.04 26.94
C GLU A 94 -7.69 -4.33 28.26
N PRO A 95 -7.02 -4.68 29.37
CA PRO A 95 -7.22 -3.96 30.62
C PRO A 95 -6.79 -2.50 30.42
N GLU A 96 -7.71 -1.57 30.66
CA GLU A 96 -7.44 -0.13 30.70
C GLU A 96 -6.25 0.10 31.63
N LEU A 97 -5.10 0.49 31.05
CA LEU A 97 -4.00 1.02 31.82
C LEU A 97 -4.49 2.34 32.42
N ASP A 98 -4.79 2.29 33.72
CA ASP A 98 -5.19 3.43 34.54
C ASP A 98 -3.99 4.40 34.64
N LEU A 99 -3.83 5.22 33.60
CA LEU A 99 -2.80 6.25 33.53
C LEU A 99 -3.31 7.47 34.31
N GLU A 100 -3.17 7.43 35.64
CA GLU A 100 -3.32 8.62 36.48
C GLU A 100 -2.26 9.65 36.07
N ILE A 101 -2.69 10.74 35.42
CA ILE A 101 -1.82 11.85 35.06
C ILE A 101 -1.48 12.63 36.34
N ASP A 102 -0.20 12.66 36.69
CA ASP A 102 0.32 13.34 37.89
C ASP A 102 0.16 14.88 37.80
N GLU A 103 -0.33 15.50 38.87
CA GLU A 103 -0.52 16.95 39.02
C GLU A 103 0.79 17.75 38.86
N ASP A 104 1.93 17.16 39.21
CA ASP A 104 3.24 17.80 39.02
C ASP A 104 3.63 17.93 37.54
N PHE A 105 3.14 17.03 36.68
CA PHE A 105 3.32 17.13 35.23
C PHE A 105 2.52 18.32 34.65
N LEU A 106 1.29 18.52 35.13
CA LEU A 106 0.43 19.63 34.70
C LEU A 106 0.97 21.00 35.12
N ARG A 107 1.61 21.10 36.30
CA ARG A 107 2.26 22.35 36.73
C ARG A 107 3.41 22.75 35.83
N ARG A 108 4.26 21.78 35.43
CA ARG A 108 5.45 22.06 34.63
C ARG A 108 5.14 22.56 33.21
N ILE A 109 4.01 22.15 32.64
CA ILE A 109 3.55 22.67 31.33
C ILE A 109 3.05 24.11 31.45
N ARG A 110 2.51 24.51 32.60
CA ARG A 110 1.89 25.82 32.79
C ARG A 110 2.88 26.95 33.06
N GLU A 111 4.12 26.62 33.40
CA GLU A 111 5.20 27.58 33.69
C GLU A 111 6.09 27.89 32.47
N VAL A 112 5.76 27.38 31.28
CA VAL A 112 6.46 27.64 30.00
C VAL A 112 5.73 28.67 29.14
#